data_AF-A0A382THE2-F1
#
_entry.id   AF-A0A382THE2-F1
#
_cell.length_a   1.000
_cell.length_b   1.000
_cell.length_c   1.000
_cell.angle_alpha   90.00
_cell.angle_beta   90.00
_cell.angle_gamma   90.00
#
_symmetry.space_group_name_H-M   'P 1'
#
loop_
_entity.id
_entity.type
_entity.pdbx_description
1 polymer ?
#
loop_
_entity_poly.entity_id
_entity_poly.type
_entity_poly.pdbx_seq_one_letter_code
_entity_poly.pdbx_strand_id
1 'polypeptide(L)' 'MAASIWTQDISRAHRLAAEIKAGLVWINCHGIPDMAVPFGGYRESGWGRENGWEGLIEYTEHKSVIAML' A
#
# COMPACT_ATOMS: atom_id res chain seq x y z
N MET A 1 4.13 -9.40 -3.74
CA MET A 1 3.74 -8.94 -2.39
C MET A 1 4.50 -7.66 -2.06
N ALA A 2 5.75 -7.71 -1.59
CA ALA A 2 6.54 -6.53 -1.23
C ALA A 2 7.97 -6.57 -1.80
N ALA A 3 8.68 -5.45 -1.78
CA ALA A 3 10.08 -5.34 -2.17
C ALA A 3 10.88 -4.46 -1.21
N SER A 4 12.21 -4.61 -1.21
CA SER A 4 13.13 -3.72 -0.49
C SER A 4 14.26 -3.27 -1.42
N ILE A 5 14.60 -1.99 -1.35
CA ILE A 5 15.70 -1.37 -2.10
C ILE A 5 16.81 -0.99 -1.12
N TRP A 6 18.05 -1.35 -1.43
CA TRP A 6 19.23 -1.01 -0.63
C TRP A 6 20.20 -0.16 -1.45
N THR A 7 20.33 1.12 -1.10
CA THR A 7 21.22 2.05 -1.82
C THR A 7 21.51 3.30 -0.99
N GLN A 8 22.65 3.94 -1.27
CA GLN A 8 22.99 5.25 -0.71
C GLN A 8 22.45 6.42 -1.56
N ASP A 9 22.02 6.16 -2.80
CA ASP A 9 21.43 7.17 -3.69
C ASP A 9 19.89 7.19 -3.54
N ILE A 10 19.39 8.15 -2.76
CA ILE A 10 17.95 8.27 -2.47
C ILE A 10 17.13 8.59 -3.73
N SER A 11 17.69 9.32 -4.70
CA SER A 11 17.01 9.63 -5.95
C SER A 11 16.84 8.37 -6.81
N ARG A 12 17.87 7.50 -6.84
CA ARG A 12 17.75 6.17 -7.48
C ARG A 12 16.74 5.29 -6.75
N ALA A 13 16.71 5.34 -5.42
CA ALA A 13 15.76 4.55 -4.63
C ALA A 13 14.31 4.89 -4.99
N HIS A 14 13.97 6.18 -5.06
CA HIS A 14 12.61 6.62 -5.43
C HIS A 14 12.24 6.29 -6.88
N ARG A 15 13.17 6.45 -7.84
CA ARG A 15 12.92 6.05 -9.24
C ARG A 15 12.62 4.55 -9.34
N LEU A 16 13.45 3.72 -8.71
CA LEU A 16 13.25 2.28 -8.73
C LEU A 16 11.96 1.87 -7.97
N ALA A 17 11.66 2.51 -6.84
CA ALA A 17 10.43 2.25 -6.08
C ALA A 17 9.16 2.52 -6.91
N ALA A 18 9.18 3.55 -7.78
CA ALA A 18 8.05 3.86 -8.67
C ALA A 18 7.87 2.83 -9.80
N GLU A 19 8.94 2.14 -10.21
CA GLU A 19 8.90 1.13 -11.29
C GLU A 19 8.57 -0.28 -10.78
N ILE A 20 8.88 -0.58 -9.51
CA ILE A 20 8.61 -1.88 -8.91
C ILE A 20 7.11 -2.11 -8.76
N LYS A 21 6.66 -3.22 -9.31
CA LYS A 21 5.28 -3.72 -9.22
C LYS A 21 5.07 -4.51 -7.93
N ALA A 22 4.98 -3.82 -6.80
CA ALA A 22 4.72 -4.38 -5.48
C ALA A 22 3.65 -3.57 -4.73
N GLY A 23 3.01 -4.18 -3.73
CA GLY A 23 2.03 -3.49 -2.88
C GLY A 23 2.68 -2.61 -1.81
N LEU A 24 3.93 -2.91 -1.44
CA LEU A 24 4.75 -2.16 -0.48
C LEU A 24 6.22 -2.22 -0.89
N VAL A 25 6.93 -1.09 -0.78
CA VAL A 25 8.38 -1.00 -1.04
C VAL A 25 9.06 -0.31 0.13
N TRP A 26 10.02 -0.99 0.75
CA TRP A 26 10.91 -0.39 1.76
C TRP A 26 12.23 0.08 1.13
N ILE A 27 12.80 1.17 1.66
CA ILE A 27 14.13 1.68 1.26
C ILE A 27 15.05 1.63 2.47
N ASN A 28 16.18 0.93 2.34
CA ASN A 28 17.19 0.72 3.39
C ASN A 28 16.64 0.12 4.70
N CYS A 29 15.52 -0.59 4.61
CA CYS A 29 14.95 -1.39 5.68
C CYS A 29 14.12 -2.54 5.07
N HIS A 30 13.68 -3.46 5.92
CA HIS A 30 12.81 -4.56 5.51
C HIS A 30 11.93 -5.00 6.67
N GLY A 31 10.65 -5.26 6.38
CA GLY A 31 9.73 -5.83 7.37
C GLY A 31 9.45 -4.92 8.55
N ILE A 32 9.69 -3.61 8.44
CA ILE A 32 9.30 -2.65 9.47
C ILE A 32 7.78 -2.42 9.34
N PRO A 33 6.97 -2.82 10.34
CA PRO A 33 5.53 -2.67 10.27
C PRO A 33 5.10 -1.25 10.67
N ASP A 34 4.06 -0.76 10.03
CA ASP A 34 3.31 0.43 10.45
C ASP A 34 1.83 0.20 10.18
N MET A 35 1.01 0.23 11.23
CA MET A 35 -0.44 -0.02 11.14
C MET A 35 -1.20 1.14 10.50
N ALA A 36 -0.57 2.31 10.36
CA ALA A 36 -1.14 3.44 9.64
C ALA A 36 -0.91 3.35 8.12
N VAL A 37 0.04 2.52 7.66
CA VAL A 37 0.40 2.40 6.25
C VAL A 37 -0.39 1.26 5.59
N PRO A 38 -1.01 1.49 4.41
CA PRO A 38 -1.72 0.45 3.69
C PRO A 38 -0.81 -0.73 3.33
N PHE A 39 -1.21 -1.93 3.70
CA PHE A 39 -0.51 -3.17 3.41
C PHE A 39 -1.34 -4.02 2.45
N GLY A 40 -0.73 -4.67 1.47
CA GLY A 40 -1.48 -5.56 0.59
C GLY A 40 -0.70 -6.07 -0.61
N GLY A 41 -1.37 -6.92 -1.39
CA GLY A 41 -0.81 -7.60 -2.54
C GLY A 41 -0.75 -6.75 -3.81
N TYR A 42 -0.04 -7.29 -4.79
CA TYR A 42 -0.09 -6.87 -6.19
C TYR A 42 -0.23 -8.12 -7.07
N ARG A 43 -1.20 -8.13 -8.00
CA ARG A 43 -1.56 -9.30 -8.85
C ARG A 43 -1.89 -10.53 -8.00
N GLU A 44 -1.29 -11.68 -8.32
CA GLU A 44 -1.53 -12.97 -7.67
C GLU A 44 -1.18 -12.98 -6.17
N SER A 45 -0.48 -11.96 -5.67
CA SER A 45 -0.17 -11.86 -4.23
C SER A 45 -1.30 -11.27 -3.38
N GLY A 46 -2.46 -10.97 -3.96
CA GLY A 46 -3.65 -10.56 -3.23
C GLY A 46 -4.35 -9.33 -3.83
N TRP A 47 -5.59 -9.13 -3.40
CA TRP A 47 -6.48 -8.04 -3.80
C TRP A 47 -6.87 -7.21 -2.57
N GLY A 48 -7.15 -5.91 -2.76
CA GLY A 48 -7.48 -5.01 -1.66
C GLY A 48 -6.26 -4.53 -0.86
N ARG A 49 -6.53 -3.83 0.24
CA ARG A 49 -5.54 -3.34 1.21
C ARG A 49 -6.03 -3.56 2.64
N GLU A 50 -5.10 -3.82 3.55
CA GLU A 50 -5.31 -3.83 4.99
C GLU A 50 -4.56 -2.65 5.61
N ASN A 51 -4.79 -2.40 6.91
CA ASN A 51 -4.21 -1.29 7.67
C ASN A 51 -4.57 0.10 7.13
N GLY A 52 -4.24 1.14 7.90
CA GLY A 52 -4.54 2.51 7.52
C GLY A 52 -6.02 2.77 7.25
N TRP A 53 -6.30 3.80 6.45
CA TRP A 53 -7.66 4.17 6.07
C TRP A 53 -8.24 3.22 5.03
N GLU A 54 -7.39 2.77 4.10
CA GLU A 54 -7.72 1.85 3.02
C GLU A 54 -8.24 0.52 3.58
N GLY A 55 -7.59 -0.03 4.60
CA GLY A 55 -8.06 -1.22 5.30
C GLY A 55 -9.39 -1.01 6.01
N LEU A 56 -9.62 0.16 6.61
CA LEU A 56 -10.92 0.47 7.23
C LEU A 56 -12.05 0.45 6.18
N ILE A 57 -11.82 1.00 4.99
CA ILE A 57 -12.82 1.03 3.91
C ILE A 57 -13.24 -0.39 3.53
N GLU A 58 -12.29 -1.33 3.42
CA GLU A 58 -12.58 -2.73 3.05
C GLU A 58 -13.48 -3.47 4.05
N TYR A 59 -13.60 -2.97 5.29
CA TYR A 59 -14.50 -3.50 6.32
C TYR A 59 -15.76 -2.64 6.55
N THR A 60 -16.04 -1.68 5.68
CA THR A 60 -17.22 -0.82 5.76
C THR A 60 -18.10 -0.95 4.53
N GLU A 61 -19.39 -0.69 4.70
CA GLU A 61 -20.38 -0.77 3.61
C GLU A 61 -20.85 0.63 3.22
N HIS A 62 -20.77 0.95 1.93
CA HIS A 62 -21.30 2.20 1.41
C HIS A 62 -22.84 2.18 1.38
N LYS A 63 -23.47 3.24 1.88
CA LYS A 63 -24.91 3.46 1.82
C LYS A 63 -25.21 4.84 1.21
N SER A 64 -25.87 4.85 0.07
CA SER A 64 -26.37 6.07 -0.57
C SER A 64 -27.82 6.32 -0.19
N VAL A 65 -28.14 7.55 0.20
CA VAL A 65 -29.52 7.99 0.50
C VAL A 65 -29.82 9.23 -0.34
N ILE A 66 -30.87 9.18 -1.15
CA ILE A 66 -31.30 10.28 -2.02
C ILE A 66 -32.73 10.65 -1.62
N ALA A 67 -33.01 11.93 -1.44
CA ALA A 67 -34.33 12.46 -1.13
C ALA A 67 -34.65 13.64 -2.05
N MET A 68 -35.91 13.72 -2.49
CA MET A 68 -36.47 14.89 -3.15
C MET A 68 -37.42 15.56 -2.15
N LEU A 69 -37.20 16.85 -1.91
CA LEU A 69 -38.00 17.69 -1.01
C LEU A 69 -38.99 18.54 -1.81
#